data_AF-A0A7S2A5V9-F1
#
_entry.id   AF-A0A7S2A5V9-F1
#
_cell.length_a   1.000
_cell.length_b   1.000
_cell.length_c   1.000
_cell.angle_alpha   90.00
_cell.angle_beta   90.00
_cell.angle_gamma   90.00
#
_symmetry.space_group_name_H-M   'P 1'
#
loop_
_entity.id
_entity.type
_entity.pdbx_description
1 polymer ?
#
loop_
_entity_poly.entity_id
_entity_poly.type
_entity_poly.pdbx_seq_one_letter_code
_entity_poly.pdbx_strand_id
1 'polypeptide(L)'
;EWVSYIVVESGRYILEGDVVVEAGITRTTTIHSSGTGWGGVDVQFNKAFSSTPAILHSLVTHDNNDFMASLVTDVETGSFKVGMEAAGSGKTSPGEDVGWIAFSPKTGSTSSTSFVIGIGKDGTADGVSNETPHVINMSGFGSTPDVVVSIFNPVGGDGSWARGAGIWTMNKQTVYAEEDQVSDNERGHLDELFAWAAFLAETDLVATA
;
A
#
# COMPACT_ATOMS: atom_id res chain seq x y z
N GLU A 1 -16.09 11.70 -5.90
CA GLU A 1 -15.02 10.82 -5.43
C GLU A 1 -13.91 10.82 -6.48
N TRP A 2 -12.66 10.74 -6.05
CA TRP A 2 -11.49 10.72 -6.94
C TRP A 2 -10.71 9.44 -6.65
N VAL A 3 -10.17 8.81 -7.69
CA VAL A 3 -9.34 7.61 -7.59
C VAL A 3 -8.07 7.86 -8.38
N SER A 4 -6.93 7.77 -7.71
CA SER A 4 -5.62 7.71 -8.34
C SER A 4 -5.23 6.25 -8.51
N TYR A 5 -4.59 5.93 -9.63
CA TYR A 5 -4.12 4.58 -9.91
C TYR A 5 -2.71 4.62 -10.48
N ILE A 6 -2.02 3.49 -10.39
CA ILE A 6 -0.70 3.28 -10.96
C ILE A 6 -0.69 1.94 -11.68
N VAL A 7 0.01 1.88 -12.81
CA VAL A 7 0.19 0.66 -13.59
C VAL A 7 1.68 0.48 -13.84
N VAL A 8 2.17 -0.73 -13.60
CA VAL A 8 3.56 -1.11 -13.86
C VAL A 8 3.54 -2.48 -14.53
N GLU A 9 4.28 -2.63 -15.63
CA GLU A 9 4.45 -3.94 -16.26
C GLU A 9 5.17 -4.88 -15.28
N SER A 10 4.81 -6.17 -15.26
CA SER A 10 5.50 -7.11 -14.38
C SER A 10 6.97 -7.23 -14.76
N GLY A 11 7.85 -7.34 -13.76
CA GLY A 11 9.29 -7.37 -13.95
C GLY A 11 10.01 -6.43 -13.00
N ARG A 12 11.32 -6.30 -13.19
CA ARG A 12 12.18 -5.42 -12.40
C ARG A 12 12.83 -4.38 -13.30
N TYR A 13 12.72 -3.11 -12.90
CA TYR A 13 13.20 -1.97 -13.67
C TYR A 13 13.95 -0.99 -12.80
N ILE A 14 14.76 -0.15 -13.45
CA ILE A 14 15.29 1.08 -12.88
C ILE A 14 14.61 2.21 -13.66
N LEU A 15 13.82 3.02 -12.97
CA LEU A 15 13.14 4.18 -13.53
C LEU A 15 14.07 5.41 -13.51
N GLU A 16 13.71 6.45 -14.26
CA GLU A 16 14.41 7.74 -14.21
C GLU A 16 14.53 8.23 -12.75
N GLY A 17 15.69 8.78 -12.38
CA GLY A 17 15.99 9.13 -11.00
C GLY A 17 16.41 7.94 -10.13
N ASP A 18 16.90 6.85 -10.72
CA ASP A 18 17.42 5.62 -10.08
C ASP A 18 16.45 5.00 -9.07
N VAL A 19 15.15 5.07 -9.33
CA VAL A 19 14.15 4.35 -8.53
C VAL A 19 14.12 2.92 -9.01
N VAL A 20 14.44 1.98 -8.13
CA VAL A 20 14.27 0.56 -8.42
C VAL A 20 12.82 0.20 -8.19
N VAL A 21 12.19 -0.44 -9.17
CA VAL A 21 10.83 -0.98 -9.06
C VAL A 21 10.82 -2.45 -9.43
N GLU A 22 10.04 -3.25 -8.72
CA GLU A 22 9.70 -4.61 -9.10
C GLU A 22 8.19 -4.83 -8.93
N ALA A 23 7.53 -5.39 -9.94
CA ALA A 23 6.09 -5.59 -9.93
C ALA A 23 5.71 -7.00 -10.38
N GLY A 24 4.61 -7.51 -9.84
CA GLY A 24 4.10 -8.84 -10.15
C GLY A 24 2.69 -9.07 -9.65
N ILE A 25 2.22 -10.30 -9.89
CA ILE A 25 0.92 -10.79 -9.45
C ILE A 25 1.17 -12.09 -8.70
N THR A 26 0.58 -12.20 -7.50
CA THR A 26 0.65 -13.41 -6.68
C THR A 26 -0.76 -13.86 -6.34
N ARG A 27 -1.09 -15.10 -6.70
CA ARG A 27 -2.32 -15.74 -6.23
C ARG A 27 -2.16 -16.19 -4.79
N THR A 28 -3.16 -15.93 -3.96
CA THR A 28 -3.18 -16.36 -2.57
C THR A 28 -4.54 -16.92 -2.17
N THR A 29 -4.55 -17.91 -1.29
CA THR A 29 -5.74 -18.39 -0.57
C THR A 29 -5.63 -18.08 0.93
N THR A 30 -4.54 -17.42 1.34
CA THR A 30 -4.28 -17.09 2.74
C THR A 30 -5.09 -15.86 3.11
N ILE A 31 -5.87 -15.98 4.18
CA ILE A 31 -6.80 -14.96 4.63
C ILE A 31 -6.46 -14.63 6.08
N HIS A 32 -6.30 -13.35 6.35
CA HIS A 32 -6.36 -12.80 7.69
C HIS A 32 -7.81 -12.40 8.00
N SER A 33 -8.20 -12.60 9.24
CA SER A 33 -9.43 -12.05 9.85
C SER A 33 -9.11 -11.60 11.26
N SER A 34 -9.92 -10.67 11.81
CA SER A 34 -9.72 -10.14 13.17
C SER A 34 -9.39 -11.23 14.20
N GLY A 35 -8.33 -10.99 14.98
CA GLY A 35 -7.86 -11.89 16.05
C GLY A 35 -7.07 -13.10 15.58
N THR A 36 -6.80 -13.24 14.28
CA THR A 36 -5.88 -14.27 13.75
C THR A 36 -4.47 -13.71 13.59
N GLY A 37 -3.48 -14.59 13.40
CA GLY A 37 -2.11 -14.14 13.15
C GLY A 37 -1.94 -13.66 11.72
N TRP A 38 -1.09 -12.65 11.51
CA TRP A 38 -0.68 -12.22 10.18
C TRP A 38 0.00 -13.38 9.42
N GLY A 39 -0.34 -13.52 8.15
CA GLY A 39 0.19 -14.55 7.27
C GLY A 39 0.11 -14.18 5.81
N GLY A 40 0.61 -15.04 4.95
CA GLY A 40 0.53 -14.87 3.49
C GLY A 40 1.37 -15.89 2.76
N VAL A 41 1.31 -15.84 1.43
CA VAL A 41 2.20 -16.58 0.53
C VAL A 41 3.50 -15.79 0.40
N ASP A 42 4.64 -16.45 0.59
CA ASP A 42 5.95 -15.82 0.44
C ASP A 42 6.20 -15.43 -1.02
N VAL A 43 6.62 -14.18 -1.22
CA VAL A 43 7.09 -13.63 -2.48
C VAL A 43 8.55 -13.24 -2.33
N GLN A 44 9.37 -13.71 -3.26
CA GLN A 44 10.80 -13.39 -3.31
C GLN A 44 11.04 -12.37 -4.42
N PHE A 45 11.78 -11.31 -4.12
CA PHE A 45 12.24 -10.40 -5.16
C PHE A 45 13.33 -11.07 -6.00
N ASN A 46 13.37 -10.75 -7.30
CA ASN A 46 14.44 -11.20 -8.21
C ASN A 46 15.82 -10.78 -7.71
N LYS A 47 15.89 -9.64 -7.01
CA LYS A 47 17.07 -9.15 -6.30
C LYS A 47 16.63 -8.37 -5.07
N ALA A 48 17.32 -8.58 -3.94
CA ALA A 48 17.07 -7.80 -2.74
C ALA A 48 17.24 -6.28 -3.00
N PHE A 49 16.34 -5.48 -2.44
CA PHE A 49 16.47 -4.03 -2.36
C PHE A 49 17.59 -3.65 -1.38
N SER A 50 18.14 -2.45 -1.52
CA SER A 50 19.18 -1.93 -0.60
C SER A 50 18.63 -1.56 0.78
N SER A 51 17.32 -1.37 0.89
CA SER A 51 16.56 -1.05 2.09
C SER A 51 15.16 -1.66 1.96
N THR A 52 14.38 -1.67 3.03
CA THR A 52 12.98 -2.11 3.01
C THR A 52 12.21 -1.36 1.90
N PRO A 53 11.60 -2.06 0.93
CA PRO A 53 10.85 -1.43 -0.14
C PRO A 53 9.49 -0.90 0.34
N ALA A 54 8.97 0.12 -0.35
CA ALA A 54 7.56 0.51 -0.26
C ALA A 54 6.75 -0.42 -1.17
N ILE A 55 5.77 -1.15 -0.63
CA ILE A 55 4.93 -2.07 -1.39
C ILE A 55 3.52 -1.54 -1.48
N LEU A 56 3.07 -1.24 -2.70
CA LEU A 56 1.68 -0.98 -3.03
C LEU A 56 1.03 -2.26 -3.51
N HIS A 57 -0.22 -2.49 -3.14
CA HIS A 57 -0.93 -3.72 -3.51
C HIS A 57 -2.44 -3.53 -3.59
N SER A 58 -3.08 -4.36 -4.43
CA SER A 58 -4.53 -4.43 -4.59
C SER A 58 -4.93 -5.81 -5.08
N LEU A 59 -6.17 -6.23 -4.76
CA LEU A 59 -6.80 -7.33 -5.50
C LEU A 59 -6.97 -6.91 -6.97
N VAL A 60 -6.67 -7.82 -7.89
CA VAL A 60 -6.80 -7.61 -9.34
C VAL A 60 -7.77 -8.61 -9.99
N THR A 61 -8.41 -9.45 -9.18
CA THR A 61 -9.51 -10.36 -9.55
C THR A 61 -10.68 -10.19 -8.56
N HIS A 62 -11.80 -10.81 -8.90
CA HIS A 62 -12.99 -10.89 -8.04
C HIS A 62 -13.59 -12.30 -8.18
N ASP A 63 -12.83 -13.28 -7.69
CA ASP A 63 -13.17 -14.70 -7.63
C ASP A 63 -13.98 -15.06 -6.35
N ASN A 64 -14.11 -14.11 -5.41
CA ASN A 64 -14.87 -14.22 -4.18
C ASN A 64 -16.15 -13.35 -4.23
N ASN A 65 -17.22 -13.76 -3.53
CA ASN A 65 -18.50 -13.03 -3.50
C ASN A 65 -18.71 -12.25 -2.19
N ASP A 66 -17.63 -12.03 -1.44
CA ASP A 66 -17.63 -11.35 -0.15
C ASP A 66 -16.71 -10.11 -0.22
N PHE A 67 -16.71 -9.29 0.84
CA PHE A 67 -15.71 -8.23 0.94
C PHE A 67 -14.34 -8.84 1.23
N MET A 68 -13.32 -8.37 0.52
CA MET A 68 -11.94 -8.75 0.72
C MET A 68 -11.05 -7.58 0.34
N ALA A 69 -10.05 -7.28 1.17
CA ALA A 69 -8.96 -6.39 0.82
C ALA A 69 -7.68 -7.21 0.59
N SER A 70 -6.69 -6.62 -0.08
CA SER A 70 -5.35 -7.22 -0.20
C SER A 70 -4.51 -6.96 1.05
N LEU A 71 -3.65 -7.91 1.43
CA LEU A 71 -2.75 -7.81 2.59
C LEU A 71 -1.30 -8.00 2.15
N VAL A 72 -0.41 -7.16 2.67
CA VAL A 72 1.05 -7.35 2.63
C VAL A 72 1.62 -7.31 4.04
N THR A 73 2.44 -8.31 4.37
CA THR A 73 3.10 -8.45 5.69
C THR A 73 4.51 -9.03 5.55
N ASP A 74 5.24 -9.13 6.66
CA ASP A 74 6.61 -9.64 6.75
C ASP A 74 7.55 -9.06 5.68
N VAL A 75 7.44 -7.75 5.42
CA VAL A 75 8.25 -7.09 4.38
C VAL A 75 9.69 -6.93 4.84
N GLU A 76 10.58 -7.56 4.09
CA GLU A 76 12.02 -7.53 4.22
C GLU A 76 12.66 -7.03 2.91
N THR A 77 13.98 -6.84 2.91
CA THR A 77 14.69 -6.37 1.70
C THR A 77 14.65 -7.36 0.53
N GLY A 78 14.54 -8.67 0.82
CA GLY A 78 14.55 -9.75 -0.17
C GLY A 78 13.20 -10.41 -0.43
N SER A 79 12.21 -10.18 0.44
CA SER A 79 10.95 -10.89 0.41
C SER A 79 9.84 -10.15 1.13
N PHE A 80 8.61 -10.61 0.93
CA PHE A 80 7.43 -10.20 1.67
C PHE A 80 6.38 -11.30 1.57
N LYS A 81 5.27 -11.15 2.26
CA LYS A 81 4.12 -12.05 2.16
C LYS A 81 2.90 -11.33 1.60
N VAL A 82 2.12 -12.07 0.82
CA VAL A 82 0.88 -11.61 0.20
C VAL A 82 -0.29 -12.45 0.69
N GLY A 83 -1.33 -11.78 1.17
CA GLY A 83 -2.57 -12.39 1.65
C GLY A 83 -3.79 -11.60 1.23
N MET A 84 -4.92 -12.00 1.81
CA MET A 84 -6.18 -11.28 1.77
C MET A 84 -6.61 -10.90 3.19
N GLU A 85 -7.36 -9.82 3.31
CA GLU A 85 -7.93 -9.29 4.55
C GLU A 85 -9.46 -9.38 4.50
N ALA A 86 -10.04 -10.21 5.35
CA ALA A 86 -11.49 -10.35 5.50
C ALA A 86 -12.07 -9.45 6.60
N ALA A 87 -11.22 -8.67 7.27
CA ALA A 87 -11.54 -7.84 8.43
C ALA A 87 -12.26 -8.67 9.51
N GLY A 88 -13.21 -8.07 10.23
CA GLY A 88 -14.10 -8.71 11.20
C GLY A 88 -15.15 -9.64 10.59
N SER A 89 -15.25 -9.76 9.26
CA SER A 89 -16.30 -10.58 8.62
C SER A 89 -16.10 -12.09 8.74
N GLY A 90 -14.84 -12.52 8.94
CA GLY A 90 -14.46 -13.95 8.99
C GLY A 90 -14.76 -14.72 7.71
N LYS A 91 -15.00 -14.03 6.58
CA LYS A 91 -15.31 -14.65 5.30
C LYS A 91 -14.10 -15.34 4.69
N THR A 92 -14.37 -16.37 3.90
CA THR A 92 -13.36 -17.17 3.20
C THR A 92 -13.42 -16.93 1.70
N SER A 93 -12.32 -17.14 1.00
CA SER A 93 -12.21 -17.01 -0.45
C SER A 93 -11.55 -18.26 -1.05
N PRO A 94 -11.95 -18.71 -2.26
CA PRO A 94 -11.23 -19.75 -3.02
C PRO A 94 -9.86 -19.27 -3.53
N GLY A 95 -9.54 -17.99 -3.30
CA GLY A 95 -8.29 -17.34 -3.64
C GLY A 95 -8.50 -16.20 -4.63
N GLU A 96 -7.66 -15.17 -4.51
CA GLU A 96 -7.61 -14.02 -5.39
C GLU A 96 -6.18 -13.78 -5.86
N ASP A 97 -6.06 -13.12 -6.99
CA ASP A 97 -4.79 -12.58 -7.47
C ASP A 97 -4.60 -11.18 -6.86
N VAL A 98 -3.46 -11.00 -6.20
CA VAL A 98 -3.02 -9.71 -5.66
C VAL A 98 -1.92 -9.17 -6.56
N GLY A 99 -2.17 -8.02 -7.18
CA GLY A 99 -1.15 -7.23 -7.86
C GLY A 99 -0.32 -6.47 -6.82
N TRP A 100 0.99 -6.45 -6.99
CA TRP A 100 1.91 -5.74 -6.11
C TRP A 100 2.97 -4.99 -6.90
N ILE A 101 3.38 -3.84 -6.36
CA ILE A 101 4.44 -2.99 -6.89
C ILE A 101 5.34 -2.59 -5.72
N ALA A 102 6.60 -3.04 -5.76
CA ALA A 102 7.62 -2.72 -4.79
C ALA A 102 8.57 -1.66 -5.33
N PHE A 103 8.73 -0.55 -4.61
CA PHE A 103 9.66 0.52 -4.95
C PHE A 103 10.77 0.65 -3.91
N SER A 104 11.98 1.01 -4.34
CA SER A 104 12.98 1.57 -3.44
C SER A 104 12.49 2.95 -2.94
N PRO A 105 12.36 3.20 -1.62
CA PRO A 105 11.96 4.49 -1.10
C PRO A 105 12.92 5.59 -1.56
N LYS A 106 12.36 6.66 -2.13
CA LYS A 106 13.13 7.77 -2.68
C LYS A 106 12.24 8.98 -2.90
N THR A 107 12.81 10.16 -2.65
CA THR A 107 12.24 11.45 -3.04
C THR A 107 13.19 12.10 -4.04
N GLY A 108 12.66 12.63 -5.12
CA GLY A 108 13.47 13.28 -6.13
C GLY A 108 12.65 13.94 -7.23
N SER A 109 13.36 14.48 -8.19
CA SER A 109 12.80 14.95 -9.43
C SER A 109 13.71 14.54 -10.58
N THR A 110 13.11 14.34 -11.72
CA THR A 110 13.77 14.07 -12.98
C THR A 110 13.53 15.21 -13.95
N SER A 111 13.92 15.05 -15.21
CA SER A 111 13.57 16.03 -16.24
C SER A 111 12.06 16.05 -16.55
N SER A 112 11.37 14.95 -16.27
CA SER A 112 10.00 14.67 -16.67
C SER A 112 8.99 14.75 -15.52
N THR A 113 9.40 14.45 -14.27
CA THR A 113 8.47 14.39 -13.14
C THR A 113 9.14 14.63 -11.79
N SER A 114 8.32 14.87 -10.76
CA SER A 114 8.72 14.78 -9.35
C SER A 114 8.09 13.56 -8.73
N PHE A 115 8.75 12.95 -7.75
CA PHE A 115 8.21 11.78 -7.06
C PHE A 115 8.58 11.76 -5.57
N VAL A 116 7.68 11.18 -4.79
CA VAL A 116 7.88 10.88 -3.37
C VAL A 116 7.39 9.47 -3.11
N ILE A 117 8.32 8.56 -2.80
CA ILE A 117 8.03 7.16 -2.49
C ILE A 117 8.54 6.89 -1.09
N GLY A 118 7.66 6.38 -0.23
CA GLY A 118 8.01 6.20 1.17
C GLY A 118 7.22 5.11 1.88
N ILE A 119 7.71 4.81 3.07
CA ILE A 119 7.04 4.02 4.10
C ILE A 119 7.11 4.81 5.40
N GLY A 120 6.09 4.75 6.23
CA GLY A 120 6.07 5.57 7.43
C GLY A 120 4.85 5.37 8.32
N LYS A 121 5.11 5.63 9.60
CA LYS A 121 4.16 5.78 10.69
C LYS A 121 4.44 7.15 11.31
N ASP A 122 3.46 7.79 11.92
CA ASP A 122 3.64 9.15 12.47
C ASP A 122 3.57 9.22 13.99
N GLY A 123 3.35 8.06 14.64
CA GLY A 123 3.30 7.93 16.08
C GLY A 123 1.91 8.16 16.66
N THR A 124 0.88 8.28 15.83
CA THR A 124 -0.51 8.46 16.25
C THR A 124 -1.38 7.27 15.84
N ALA A 125 -2.45 7.04 16.58
CA ALA A 125 -3.40 5.98 16.27
C ALA A 125 -4.21 6.40 15.02
N ASP A 126 -4.10 5.62 13.93
CA ASP A 126 -4.57 6.06 12.60
C ASP A 126 -5.96 5.52 12.23
N GLY A 127 -6.69 4.96 13.19
CA GLY A 127 -8.06 4.51 12.99
C GLY A 127 -9.02 5.68 12.77
N VAL A 128 -10.10 5.42 12.04
CA VAL A 128 -11.10 6.45 11.71
C VAL A 128 -11.79 6.99 12.96
N SER A 129 -12.04 6.14 13.95
CA SER A 129 -12.64 6.56 15.24
C SER A 129 -11.66 7.32 16.15
N ASN A 130 -10.34 7.20 15.90
CA ASN A 130 -9.32 7.95 16.65
C ASN A 130 -9.30 9.44 16.26
N GLU A 131 -9.85 9.80 15.08
CA GLU A 131 -9.88 11.16 14.52
C GLU A 131 -8.49 11.80 14.33
N THR A 132 -7.43 10.99 14.31
CA THR A 132 -6.04 11.40 14.08
C THR A 132 -5.49 10.67 12.86
N PRO A 133 -5.63 11.23 11.64
CA PRO A 133 -5.14 10.55 10.44
C PRO A 133 -3.63 10.65 10.29
N HIS A 134 -3.04 9.61 9.72
CA HIS A 134 -1.66 9.59 9.29
C HIS A 134 -1.37 10.72 8.31
N VAL A 135 -0.28 11.46 8.53
CA VAL A 135 0.13 12.57 7.65
C VAL A 135 1.29 12.20 6.73
N ILE A 136 0.98 12.00 5.45
CA ILE A 136 1.97 11.86 4.37
C ILE A 136 2.43 13.25 3.93
N ASN A 137 3.67 13.61 4.25
CA ASN A 137 4.28 14.86 3.81
C ASN A 137 4.99 14.68 2.46
N MET A 138 4.72 15.59 1.54
CA MET A 138 5.27 15.58 0.18
C MET A 138 5.93 16.92 -0.14
N SER A 139 6.95 16.90 -0.99
CA SER A 139 7.62 18.12 -1.45
C SER A 139 8.14 17.93 -2.87
N GLY A 140 8.45 19.04 -3.55
CA GLY A 140 8.97 19.02 -4.92
C GLY A 140 7.91 19.01 -6.02
N PHE A 141 6.62 19.00 -5.68
CA PHE A 141 5.54 19.10 -6.66
C PHE A 141 5.12 20.55 -6.92
N GLY A 142 4.87 20.90 -8.19
CA GLY A 142 4.31 22.20 -8.59
C GLY A 142 2.78 22.27 -8.58
N SER A 143 2.12 21.11 -8.48
CA SER A 143 0.67 20.91 -8.41
C SER A 143 0.37 19.73 -7.47
N THR A 144 -0.90 19.44 -7.19
CA THR A 144 -1.28 18.26 -6.41
C THR A 144 -0.88 16.98 -7.16
N PRO A 145 -0.04 16.09 -6.56
CA PRO A 145 0.32 14.82 -7.17
C PRO A 145 -0.80 13.78 -7.05
N ASP A 146 -0.80 12.79 -7.94
CA ASP A 146 -1.51 11.53 -7.70
C ASP A 146 -0.76 10.72 -6.66
N VAL A 147 -1.48 10.13 -5.71
CA VAL A 147 -0.89 9.35 -4.62
C VAL A 147 -1.65 8.04 -4.47
N VAL A 148 -0.89 6.95 -4.50
CA VAL A 148 -1.40 5.61 -4.19
C VAL A 148 -0.83 5.19 -2.85
N VAL A 149 -1.69 4.67 -1.97
CA VAL A 149 -1.35 4.33 -0.58
C VAL A 149 -1.87 2.94 -0.26
N SER A 150 -1.06 2.14 0.44
CA SER A 150 -1.43 0.82 0.96
C SER A 150 -1.02 0.71 2.43
N ILE A 151 -1.76 -0.08 3.21
CA ILE A 151 -1.30 -0.56 4.52
C ILE A 151 -0.10 -1.48 4.30
N PHE A 152 0.87 -1.44 5.21
CA PHE A 152 2.14 -2.12 5.07
C PHE A 152 2.55 -2.69 6.43
N ASN A 153 2.79 -4.01 6.54
CA ASN A 153 3.11 -4.65 7.83
C ASN A 153 2.15 -4.22 8.96
N PRO A 154 0.86 -4.55 8.85
CA PRO A 154 -0.17 -4.06 9.77
C PRO A 154 0.14 -4.38 11.23
N VAL A 155 -0.28 -3.48 12.12
CA VAL A 155 0.06 -3.47 13.54
C VAL A 155 -1.18 -3.70 14.39
N GLY A 156 -1.19 -4.78 15.17
CA GLY A 156 -2.35 -5.18 15.95
C GLY A 156 -2.89 -6.51 15.45
N GLY A 157 -4.17 -6.77 15.70
CA GLY A 157 -4.84 -8.00 15.26
C GLY A 157 -6.08 -7.76 14.41
N ASP A 158 -6.47 -6.50 14.21
CA ASP A 158 -7.63 -6.13 13.41
C ASP A 158 -7.17 -5.67 12.02
N GLY A 159 -7.98 -6.01 11.02
CA GLY A 159 -7.66 -5.79 9.62
C GLY A 159 -8.00 -4.37 9.17
N SER A 160 -7.17 -3.77 8.32
CA SER A 160 -7.44 -2.43 7.79
C SER A 160 -7.02 -2.24 6.34
N TRP A 161 -7.53 -1.17 5.73
CA TRP A 161 -7.11 -0.68 4.43
C TRP A 161 -6.95 0.85 4.43
N ALA A 162 -6.12 1.37 3.54
CA ALA A 162 -5.88 2.80 3.46
C ALA A 162 -7.13 3.52 2.91
N ARG A 163 -7.56 4.59 3.59
CA ARG A 163 -8.62 5.48 3.12
C ARG A 163 -8.21 6.94 3.25
N GLY A 164 -8.51 7.77 2.24
CA GLY A 164 -8.27 9.21 2.33
C GLY A 164 -9.03 9.90 3.48
N ALA A 165 -8.34 10.81 4.18
CA ALA A 165 -8.84 11.50 5.37
C ALA A 165 -9.06 13.01 5.15
N GLY A 166 -9.48 13.39 3.93
CA GLY A 166 -9.99 14.72 3.61
C GLY A 166 -8.97 15.78 3.20
N ILE A 167 -7.67 15.61 3.47
CA ILE A 167 -6.62 16.53 2.97
C ILE A 167 -5.85 15.86 1.84
N TRP A 168 -5.82 16.53 0.69
CA TRP A 168 -5.01 16.18 -0.46
C TRP A 168 -4.58 17.46 -1.20
N THR A 169 -3.29 17.81 -1.05
CA THR A 169 -2.67 19.02 -1.58
C THR A 169 -1.29 18.70 -2.16
N MET A 170 -0.69 19.66 -2.86
CA MET A 170 0.67 19.54 -3.43
C MET A 170 1.78 19.13 -2.44
N ASN A 171 1.55 19.28 -1.15
CA ASN A 171 2.53 19.03 -0.11
C ASN A 171 2.08 18.03 0.96
N LYS A 172 0.84 17.52 0.88
CA LYS A 172 0.30 16.72 1.96
C LYS A 172 -0.87 15.84 1.51
N GLN A 173 -0.92 14.63 2.04
CA GLN A 173 -2.10 13.79 2.05
C GLN A 173 -2.34 13.24 3.45
N THR A 174 -3.61 13.16 3.86
CA THR A 174 -3.99 12.45 5.09
C THR A 174 -4.73 11.18 4.76
N VAL A 175 -4.44 10.11 5.51
CA VAL A 175 -5.08 8.80 5.37
C VAL A 175 -5.43 8.22 6.73
N TYR A 176 -6.47 7.38 6.77
CA TYR A 176 -6.80 6.52 7.90
C TYR A 176 -6.50 5.07 7.55
N ALA A 177 -6.26 4.27 8.59
CA ALA A 177 -6.48 2.84 8.58
C ALA A 177 -7.97 2.60 8.81
N GLU A 178 -8.67 2.23 7.74
CA GLU A 178 -10.10 1.93 7.75
C GLU A 178 -10.32 0.48 8.16
N GLU A 179 -11.06 0.29 9.23
CA GLU A 179 -11.59 -1.01 9.68
C GLU A 179 -13.03 -1.23 9.18
N ASP A 180 -13.52 -2.46 9.28
CA ASP A 180 -14.92 -2.77 9.11
C ASP A 180 -15.79 -2.32 10.32
N GLN A 181 -17.10 -2.54 10.19
CA GLN A 181 -18.08 -2.35 11.28
C GLN A 181 -19.06 -3.54 11.32
N VAL A 182 -18.57 -4.74 11.01
CA VAL A 182 -19.43 -5.92 10.84
C VAL A 182 -19.93 -6.41 12.20
N SER A 183 -19.07 -6.44 13.22
CA SER A 183 -19.40 -6.93 14.56
C SER A 183 -19.67 -5.82 15.58
N ASP A 184 -19.12 -4.63 15.38
CA ASP A 184 -19.34 -3.47 16.22
C ASP A 184 -19.18 -2.15 15.42
N ASN A 185 -19.19 -1.01 16.12
CA ASN A 185 -19.05 0.31 15.50
C ASN A 185 -17.62 0.87 15.61
N GLU A 186 -16.72 0.15 16.29
CA GLU A 186 -15.36 0.62 16.53
C GLU A 186 -14.56 0.55 15.23
N ARG A 187 -13.70 1.54 14.98
CA ARG A 187 -12.85 1.63 13.77
C ARG A 187 -11.48 2.19 14.14
N GLY A 188 -11.01 1.76 15.30
CA GLY A 188 -9.84 2.31 15.98
C GLY A 188 -8.66 1.41 15.71
N HIS A 189 -7.54 2.00 15.32
CA HIS A 189 -6.32 1.26 15.02
C HIS A 189 -5.16 1.79 15.84
N LEU A 190 -4.09 1.00 15.92
CA LEU A 190 -2.81 1.48 16.43
C LEU A 190 -2.17 2.45 15.41
N ASP A 191 -0.94 2.87 15.66
CA ASP A 191 -0.10 3.58 14.69
C ASP A 191 0.30 2.60 13.59
N GLU A 192 -0.49 2.61 12.52
CA GLU A 192 -0.36 1.72 11.38
C GLU A 192 0.75 2.21 10.48
N LEU A 193 1.36 1.28 9.75
CA LEU A 193 2.44 1.59 8.83
C LEU A 193 1.88 1.65 7.41
N PHE A 194 2.13 2.76 6.71
CA PHE A 194 1.66 2.98 5.35
C PHE A 194 2.83 2.97 4.37
N ALA A 195 2.60 2.47 3.16
CA ALA A 195 3.44 2.66 2.00
C ALA A 195 2.75 3.57 1.00
N TRP A 196 3.50 4.46 0.35
CA TRP A 196 2.95 5.35 -0.68
C TRP A 196 3.91 5.57 -1.83
N ALA A 197 3.33 5.87 -2.99
CA ALA A 197 4.03 6.47 -4.11
C ALA A 197 3.22 7.65 -4.65
N ALA A 198 3.88 8.80 -4.76
CA ALA A 198 3.33 10.02 -5.30
C ALA A 198 4.08 10.44 -6.55
N PHE A 199 3.34 10.78 -7.61
CA PHE A 199 3.85 11.27 -8.88
C PHE A 199 3.00 12.44 -9.35
N LEU A 200 3.51 13.31 -10.23
CA LEU A 200 2.64 14.29 -10.88
C LEU A 200 1.53 13.57 -11.67
N ALA A 201 0.37 14.20 -11.79
CA ALA A 201 -0.72 13.64 -12.58
C ALA A 201 -0.27 13.38 -14.02
N GLU A 202 -0.81 12.31 -14.62
CA GLU A 202 -0.51 11.89 -16.00
C GLU A 202 0.99 11.62 -16.25
N THR A 203 1.72 11.18 -15.21
CA THR A 203 3.14 10.80 -15.35
C THR A 203 3.29 9.42 -15.99
N ASP A 204 4.05 9.36 -17.08
CA ASP A 204 4.59 8.11 -17.64
C ASP A 204 6.09 7.99 -17.28
N LEU A 205 6.45 6.96 -16.52
CA LEU A 205 7.85 6.63 -16.23
C LEU A 205 8.30 5.46 -17.09
N VAL A 206 9.29 5.72 -17.95
CA VAL A 206 9.91 4.69 -18.80
C VAL A 206 11.18 4.18 -18.14
N ALA A 207 11.38 2.86 -18.14
CA ALA A 207 12.60 2.25 -17.65
C ALA A 207 13.82 2.79 -18.41
N THR A 208 14.91 3.07 -17.70
CA THR A 208 16.18 3.45 -18.33
C THR A 208 16.85 2.19 -18.90
N ALA A 209 17.34 2.29 -20.13
CA ALA A 209 18.07 1.22 -20.82
C ALA A 209 19.40 0.87 -20.14
#